data_AF-A0A2E7HR81-F1
#
_entry.id   AF-A0A2E7HR81-F1
#
_cell.length_a   1.000
_cell.length_b   1.000
_cell.length_c   1.000
_cell.angle_alpha   90.00
_cell.angle_beta   90.00
_cell.angle_gamma   90.00
#
_symmetry.space_group_name_H-M   'P 1'
#
loop_
_entity.id
_entity.type
_entity.pdbx_description
1 polymer ?
#
loop_
_entity_poly.entity_id
_entity_poly.type
_entity_poly.pdbx_seq_one_letter_code
_entity_poly.pdbx_strand_id
1 'polypeptide(L)'
;MTKGKKYPQRAPKKNYFAELTKTPEGRAKRAEWNKKAWAKAGRPAGVPHGYTKETIAPLREKAKQEAERFVEIMAKNGDGPEDEFAVEALKAAVEIMRVPGETRERLAAARLVLDFTKQKPVAKQDVTIGKAEDFLSSLLEEEQKTDGSEVKKDTEAPIH
;
A
#
# COMPACT_ATOMS: atom_id res chain seq x y z
N MET A 1 25.71 -36.89 -38.00
CA MET A 1 26.63 -36.48 -36.92
C MET A 1 27.37 -35.21 -37.33
N THR A 2 26.86 -34.03 -36.96
CA THR A 2 27.56 -32.76 -37.23
C THR A 2 28.65 -32.56 -36.19
N LYS A 3 29.91 -32.70 -36.61
CA LYS A 3 31.10 -32.42 -35.77
C LYS A 3 30.97 -31.01 -35.17
N GLY A 4 31.00 -30.91 -33.84
CA GLY A 4 30.91 -29.64 -33.13
C GLY A 4 31.99 -28.65 -33.59
N LYS A 5 31.64 -27.36 -33.71
CA LYS A 5 32.57 -26.32 -34.15
C LYS A 5 33.69 -26.13 -33.12
N LYS A 6 34.94 -26.36 -33.55
CA LYS A 6 36.18 -26.24 -32.76
C LYS A 6 36.41 -24.85 -32.14
N TYR A 7 35.72 -23.81 -32.61
CA TYR A 7 35.80 -22.44 -32.10
C TYR A 7 34.41 -21.78 -32.15
N PRO A 8 33.56 -21.96 -31.12
CA PRO A 8 32.20 -21.42 -31.13
C PRO A 8 32.16 -19.87 -31.10
N GLN A 9 33.26 -19.22 -30.68
CA GLN A 9 33.39 -17.76 -30.62
C GLN A 9 33.73 -17.11 -31.97
N ARG A 10 34.15 -17.86 -32.99
CA ARG A 10 34.40 -17.28 -34.31
C ARG A 10 33.10 -17.25 -35.09
N ALA A 11 32.57 -16.05 -35.32
CA ALA A 11 31.43 -15.84 -36.20
C ALA A 11 31.69 -16.55 -37.55
N PRO A 12 30.67 -17.20 -38.14
CA PRO A 12 30.82 -17.83 -39.43
C PRO A 12 31.36 -16.82 -40.46
N LYS A 13 32.32 -17.25 -41.30
CA LYS A 13 32.94 -16.38 -42.33
C LYS A 13 31.93 -15.80 -43.33
N LYS A 14 30.74 -16.40 -43.41
CA LYS A 14 29.62 -15.97 -44.26
C LYS A 14 28.49 -15.49 -43.36
N ASN A 15 28.10 -14.23 -43.52
CA ASN A 15 26.97 -13.64 -42.82
C ASN A 15 25.68 -13.96 -43.59
N TYR A 16 24.72 -14.61 -42.92
CA TYR A 16 23.42 -14.97 -43.47
C TYR A 16 22.70 -13.77 -44.11
N PHE A 17 22.72 -12.60 -43.44
CA PHE A 17 22.10 -11.39 -43.96
C PHE A 17 22.86 -10.82 -45.17
N ALA A 18 24.18 -10.98 -45.26
CA ALA A 18 24.94 -10.52 -46.42
C ALA A 18 24.71 -11.40 -47.65
N GLU A 19 24.42 -12.69 -47.46
CA GLU A 19 24.06 -13.60 -48.56
C GLU A 19 22.61 -13.40 -49.01
N LEU A 20 21.69 -13.13 -48.07
CA LEU A 20 20.28 -12.88 -48.35
C LEU A 20 20.06 -11.70 -49.32
N THR A 21 20.93 -10.69 -49.33
CA THR A 21 20.79 -9.54 -50.24
C THR A 21 21.26 -9.80 -51.66
N LYS A 22 22.03 -10.86 -51.89
CA LYS A 22 22.58 -11.18 -53.22
C LYS A 22 21.50 -11.71 -54.15
N THR A 23 20.49 -12.39 -53.62
CA THR A 23 19.38 -12.94 -54.40
C THR A 23 18.20 -11.97 -54.45
N PRO A 24 17.44 -11.94 -55.56
CA PRO A 24 16.21 -11.13 -55.65
C PRO A 24 15.16 -11.57 -54.62
N GLU A 25 15.03 -12.87 -54.39
CA GLU A 25 14.12 -13.45 -53.41
C GLU A 25 14.48 -13.05 -51.97
N GLY A 26 15.77 -13.04 -51.63
CA GLY A 26 16.20 -12.66 -50.30
C GLY A 26 16.08 -11.15 -50.04
N ARG A 27 16.17 -10.31 -51.08
CA ARG A 27 15.82 -8.88 -51.00
C ARG A 27 14.32 -8.69 -50.73
N ALA A 28 13.44 -9.45 -51.40
CA ALA A 28 12.01 -9.40 -51.16
C ALA A 28 11.66 -9.80 -49.71
N LYS A 29 12.28 -10.88 -49.19
CA LYS A 29 12.11 -11.33 -47.80
C LYS A 29 12.54 -10.28 -46.77
N ARG A 30 13.64 -9.56 -47.02
CA ARG A 30 14.06 -8.45 -46.15
C ARG A 30 13.09 -7.28 -46.23
N ALA A 31 12.58 -6.97 -47.41
CA ALA A 31 11.57 -5.92 -47.56
C ALA A 31 10.29 -6.26 -46.80
N GLU A 32 9.87 -7.53 -46.81
CA GLU A 32 8.75 -8.01 -46.00
C GLU A 32 9.00 -7.84 -44.49
N TRP A 33 10.18 -8.22 -44.00
CA TRP A 33 10.55 -8.03 -42.59
C TRP A 33 10.64 -6.56 -42.19
N ASN A 34 11.18 -5.70 -43.04
CA ASN A 34 11.26 -4.26 -42.80
C ASN A 34 9.87 -3.61 -42.76
N LYS A 35 8.92 -4.11 -43.58
CA LYS A 35 7.53 -3.64 -43.59
C LYS A 35 6.73 -4.14 -42.38
N LYS A 36 7.17 -5.23 -41.74
CA LYS A 36 6.49 -5.78 -40.57
C LYS A 36 6.70 -4.85 -39.37
N ALA A 37 5.65 -4.14 -38.98
CA ALA A 37 5.63 -3.40 -37.73
C ALA A 37 5.97 -4.35 -36.57
N TRP A 38 6.94 -3.98 -35.73
CA TRP A 38 7.27 -4.77 -34.55
C TRP A 38 6.11 -4.65 -33.56
N ALA A 39 5.25 -5.66 -33.49
CA ALA A 39 3.96 -5.54 -32.82
C ALA A 39 4.04 -5.32 -31.29
N LYS A 40 5.17 -5.59 -30.63
CA LYS A 40 5.30 -5.55 -29.17
C LYS A 40 6.76 -5.28 -28.75
N ALA A 41 7.32 -4.13 -29.14
CA ALA A 41 8.65 -3.77 -28.67
C ALA A 41 8.53 -3.23 -27.25
N GLY A 42 9.29 -3.80 -26.33
CA GLY A 42 9.35 -3.33 -24.94
C GLY A 42 8.36 -3.99 -23.99
N ARG A 43 8.27 -3.37 -22.81
CA ARG A 43 7.57 -3.89 -21.64
C ARG A 43 6.06 -3.67 -21.78
N PRO A 44 5.21 -4.65 -21.44
CA PRO A 44 3.77 -4.47 -21.50
C PRO A 44 3.34 -3.26 -20.65
N ALA A 45 2.57 -2.36 -21.24
CA ALA A 45 2.06 -1.15 -20.58
C ALA A 45 1.30 -1.52 -19.29
N GLY A 46 1.50 -0.71 -18.25
CA GLY A 46 0.80 -0.85 -16.96
C GLY A 46 1.27 -2.01 -16.07
N VAL A 47 2.25 -2.80 -16.48
CA VAL A 47 2.90 -3.76 -15.58
C VAL A 47 3.99 -3.00 -14.79
N PRO A 48 4.39 -3.38 -13.57
CA PRO A 48 5.59 -2.87 -12.86
C PRO A 48 6.89 -3.66 -13.16
N HIS A 49 8.06 -3.03 -13.03
CA HIS A 49 9.36 -3.68 -13.33
C HIS A 49 9.51 -5.02 -12.60
N GLY A 50 10.05 -6.03 -13.28
CA GLY A 50 10.22 -7.38 -12.72
C GLY A 50 8.99 -8.30 -12.87
N TYR A 51 7.86 -7.79 -13.37
CA TYR A 51 6.65 -8.59 -13.60
C TYR A 51 6.28 -8.69 -15.08
N THR A 52 5.61 -9.79 -15.44
CA THR A 52 4.89 -9.98 -16.70
C THR A 52 3.39 -9.78 -16.47
N LYS A 53 2.59 -9.71 -17.53
CA LYS A 53 1.12 -9.61 -17.40
C LYS A 53 0.52 -10.80 -16.66
N GLU A 54 1.06 -11.99 -16.91
CA GLU A 54 0.60 -13.24 -16.32
C GLU A 54 0.94 -13.33 -14.83
N THR A 55 2.08 -12.78 -14.41
CA THR A 55 2.47 -12.82 -12.99
C THR A 55 1.80 -11.73 -12.16
N ILE A 56 1.51 -10.55 -12.74
CA ILE A 56 0.87 -9.45 -12.01
C ILE A 56 -0.64 -9.63 -11.85
N ALA A 57 -1.31 -10.28 -12.81
CA ALA A 57 -2.76 -10.48 -12.79
C ALA A 57 -3.28 -11.16 -11.51
N PRO A 58 -2.75 -12.33 -11.09
CA PRO A 58 -3.23 -13.00 -9.86
C PRO A 58 -2.94 -12.19 -8.60
N LEU A 59 -1.85 -11.40 -8.59
CA LEU A 59 -1.52 -10.52 -7.47
C LEU A 59 -2.55 -9.39 -7.32
N ARG A 60 -3.02 -8.82 -8.44
CA ARG A 60 -4.07 -7.79 -8.43
C ARG A 60 -5.40 -8.36 -7.97
N GLU A 61 -5.78 -9.53 -8.45
CA GLU A 61 -7.02 -10.20 -8.03
C GLU A 61 -7.01 -10.50 -6.52
N LYS A 62 -5.89 -11.04 -6.01
CA LYS A 62 -5.71 -11.26 -4.58
C LYS A 62 -5.80 -9.95 -3.78
N ALA A 63 -5.17 -8.88 -4.25
CA ALA A 63 -5.23 -7.57 -3.60
C ALA A 63 -6.66 -7.00 -3.55
N LYS A 64 -7.47 -7.21 -4.60
CA LYS A 64 -8.89 -6.80 -4.62
C LYS A 64 -9.72 -7.54 -3.57
N GLN A 65 -9.60 -8.87 -3.53
CA GLN A 65 -10.29 -9.69 -2.53
C GLN A 65 -9.90 -9.30 -1.11
N GLU A 66 -8.62 -8.99 -0.89
CA GLU A 66 -8.12 -8.54 0.39
C GLU A 66 -8.62 -7.14 0.78
N ALA A 67 -8.77 -6.24 -0.19
CA ALA A 67 -9.33 -4.90 0.02
C ALA A 67 -10.82 -4.96 0.39
N GLU A 68 -11.59 -5.82 -0.28
CA GLU A 68 -13.00 -6.07 0.07
C GLU A 68 -13.15 -6.59 1.50
N ARG A 69 -12.39 -7.63 1.85
CA ARG A 69 -12.37 -8.18 3.21
C ARG A 69 -11.97 -7.16 4.26
N PHE A 70 -11.00 -6.30 3.95
CA PHE A 70 -10.55 -5.27 4.86
C PHE A 70 -11.67 -4.28 5.19
N VAL A 71 -12.39 -3.80 4.18
CA VAL A 71 -13.52 -2.89 4.38
C VAL A 71 -14.67 -3.56 5.12
N GLU A 72 -14.97 -4.83 4.83
CA GLU A 72 -15.97 -5.60 5.59
C GLU A 72 -15.61 -5.70 7.08
N ILE A 73 -14.33 -5.91 7.40
CA ILE A 73 -13.85 -5.96 8.79
C ILE A 73 -13.99 -4.58 9.44
N MET A 74 -13.61 -3.49 8.75
CA MET A 74 -13.77 -2.13 9.29
C MET A 74 -15.24 -1.78 9.54
N ALA A 75 -16.14 -2.14 8.63
CA ALA A 75 -17.57 -1.92 8.80
C ALA A 75 -18.12 -2.69 10.02
N LYS A 76 -17.70 -3.95 10.21
CA LYS A 76 -18.09 -4.76 11.38
C LYS A 76 -17.59 -4.19 12.71
N ASN A 77 -16.41 -3.55 12.70
CA ASN A 77 -15.81 -2.95 13.89
C ASN A 77 -16.37 -1.55 14.20
N GLY A 78 -17.18 -0.96 13.32
CA GLY A 78 -17.70 0.40 13.48
C GLY A 78 -16.73 1.52 13.11
N ASP A 79 -15.55 1.18 12.57
CA ASP A 79 -14.52 2.13 12.12
C ASP A 79 -14.65 2.44 10.61
N GLY A 80 -15.60 1.80 9.92
CA GLY A 80 -15.83 1.97 8.50
C GLY A 80 -16.46 3.33 8.15
N PRO A 81 -16.17 3.88 6.95
CA PRO A 81 -16.88 5.05 6.45
C PRO A 81 -18.35 4.72 6.15
N GLU A 82 -19.25 5.68 6.40
CA GLU A 82 -20.70 5.54 6.17
C GLU A 82 -21.10 5.81 4.71
N ASP A 83 -20.35 6.67 4.01
CA ASP A 83 -20.62 7.06 2.63
C ASP A 83 -20.10 6.00 1.63
N GLU A 84 -20.91 5.68 0.63
CA GLU A 84 -20.59 4.72 -0.44
C GLU A 84 -19.32 5.14 -1.21
N PHE A 85 -19.15 6.44 -1.47
CA PHE A 85 -17.97 6.95 -2.17
C PHE A 85 -16.70 6.81 -1.32
N ALA A 86 -16.81 6.99 0.00
CA ALA A 86 -15.70 6.81 0.91
C ALA A 86 -15.32 5.33 1.05
N VAL A 87 -16.31 4.42 1.03
CA VAL A 87 -16.09 2.98 0.97
C VAL A 87 -15.32 2.59 -0.30
N GLU A 88 -15.72 3.11 -1.46
CA GLU A 88 -15.03 2.85 -2.74
C GLU A 88 -13.58 3.37 -2.72
N ALA A 89 -13.37 4.60 -2.25
CA ALA A 89 -12.04 5.19 -2.13
C ALA A 89 -11.11 4.39 -1.21
N LEU A 90 -11.64 3.89 -0.09
CA LEU A 90 -10.89 3.07 0.86
C LEU A 90 -10.49 1.72 0.25
N LYS A 91 -11.40 1.07 -0.50
CA LYS A 91 -11.07 -0.16 -1.25
C LYS A 91 -9.93 0.08 -2.23
N ALA A 92 -10.03 1.14 -3.03
CA ALA A 92 -9.00 1.49 -4.01
C ALA A 92 -7.64 1.78 -3.36
N ALA A 93 -7.62 2.51 -2.23
CA ALA A 93 -6.39 2.81 -1.51
C ALA A 93 -5.71 1.54 -0.99
N VAL A 94 -6.48 0.60 -0.46
CA VAL A 94 -5.94 -0.69 0.03
C VAL A 94 -5.41 -1.54 -1.12
N GLU A 95 -6.09 -1.56 -2.28
CA GLU A 95 -5.60 -2.24 -3.48
C GLU A 95 -4.24 -1.67 -3.93
N ILE A 96 -4.13 -0.34 -4.08
CA ILE A 96 -2.91 0.34 -4.53
C ILE A 96 -1.74 0.05 -3.57
N MET A 97 -1.98 0.07 -2.26
CA MET A 97 -0.94 -0.20 -1.26
C MET A 97 -0.35 -1.62 -1.36
N ARG A 98 -1.19 -2.61 -1.70
CA ARG A 98 -0.84 -4.04 -1.75
C ARG A 98 -0.24 -4.48 -3.09
N VAL A 99 -0.59 -3.80 -4.19
CA VAL A 99 -0.05 -4.11 -5.52
C VAL A 99 1.36 -3.50 -5.67
N PRO A 100 2.33 -4.21 -6.27
CA PRO A 100 3.62 -3.61 -6.57
C PRO A 100 3.44 -2.51 -7.63
N GLY A 101 4.04 -1.35 -7.40
CA GLY A 101 3.85 -0.14 -8.21
C GLY A 101 4.83 0.95 -7.81
N GLU A 102 4.54 2.20 -8.16
CA GLU A 102 5.36 3.33 -7.76
C GLU A 102 5.29 3.56 -6.23
N THR A 103 6.45 3.68 -5.58
CA THR A 103 6.52 3.82 -4.11
C THR A 103 5.78 5.07 -3.62
N ARG A 104 5.79 6.17 -4.40
CA ARG A 104 5.11 7.42 -4.04
C ARG A 104 3.60 7.23 -3.91
N GLU A 105 2.97 6.58 -4.88
CA GLU A 105 1.53 6.32 -4.90
C GLU A 105 1.15 5.39 -3.74
N ARG A 106 1.95 4.36 -3.49
CA ARG A 106 1.74 3.43 -2.38
C ARG A 106 1.83 4.10 -1.01
N LEU A 107 2.80 5.00 -0.83
CA LEU A 107 2.94 5.77 0.42
C LEU A 107 1.77 6.74 0.62
N ALA A 108 1.28 7.36 -0.46
CA ALA A 108 0.10 8.23 -0.39
C ALA A 108 -1.16 7.43 -0.01
N ALA A 109 -1.38 6.28 -0.65
CA ALA A 109 -2.49 5.38 -0.32
C ALA A 109 -2.42 4.86 1.13
N ALA A 110 -1.22 4.48 1.59
CA ALA A 110 -1.00 4.05 2.97
C ALA A 110 -1.32 5.15 3.99
N ARG A 111 -0.98 6.41 3.69
CA ARG A 111 -1.35 7.55 4.54
C ARG A 111 -2.86 7.71 4.64
N LEU A 112 -3.56 7.66 3.51
CA LEU A 112 -5.03 7.74 3.48
C LEU A 112 -5.67 6.64 4.35
N VAL A 113 -5.23 5.38 4.22
CA VAL A 113 -5.73 4.28 5.05
C VAL A 113 -5.43 4.51 6.54
N LEU A 114 -4.26 5.06 6.86
CA LEU A 114 -3.90 5.41 8.23
C LEU A 114 -4.78 6.52 8.80
N ASP A 115 -5.25 7.47 7.99
CA ASP A 115 -6.09 8.56 8.46
C ASP A 115 -7.47 8.06 8.94
N PHE A 116 -7.98 6.97 8.35
CA PHE A 116 -9.22 6.33 8.82
C PHE A 116 -9.01 5.38 10.01
N THR A 117 -7.83 4.75 10.10
CA THR A 117 -7.55 3.72 11.13
C THR A 117 -6.89 4.28 12.39
N LYS A 118 -6.30 5.48 12.34
CA LYS A 118 -5.80 6.15 13.54
C LYS A 118 -6.99 6.58 14.40
N GLN A 119 -6.91 6.29 15.71
CA GLN A 119 -7.86 6.81 16.69
C GLN A 119 -8.01 8.32 16.52
N LYS A 120 -9.24 8.79 16.28
CA LYS A 120 -9.55 10.23 16.23
C LYS A 120 -9.07 10.86 17.54
N PRO A 121 -8.28 11.96 17.52
CA PRO A 121 -7.74 12.56 18.73
C PRO A 121 -8.84 13.01 19.71
N VAL A 122 -10.05 13.30 19.22
CA VAL A 122 -11.24 13.64 20.01
C VAL A 122 -11.57 12.56 21.04
N ALA A 123 -11.52 11.28 20.67
CA ALA A 123 -11.86 10.18 21.58
C ALA A 123 -10.90 10.05 22.78
N LYS A 124 -9.68 10.59 22.69
CA LYS A 124 -8.75 10.67 23.84
C LYS A 124 -9.00 11.89 24.71
N GLN A 125 -9.50 12.97 24.11
CA GLN A 125 -9.85 14.21 24.82
C GLN A 125 -11.11 14.02 25.68
N ASP A 126 -12.15 13.37 25.16
CA ASP A 126 -13.37 13.13 25.94
C ASP A 126 -13.10 12.26 27.18
N VAL A 127 -12.24 11.24 27.05
CA VAL A 127 -11.86 10.37 28.18
C VAL A 127 -10.98 11.11 29.20
N THR A 128 -10.23 12.13 28.79
CA THR A 128 -9.43 12.94 29.73
C THR A 128 -10.24 14.05 30.39
N ILE A 129 -11.21 14.63 29.69
CA ILE A 129 -12.15 15.61 30.24
C ILE A 129 -13.08 14.92 31.25
N GLY A 130 -13.70 13.78 30.89
CA GLY A 130 -14.55 13.03 31.82
C GLY A 130 -13.81 12.59 33.09
N LYS A 131 -12.54 12.17 32.97
CA LYS A 131 -11.71 11.86 34.15
C LYS A 131 -11.39 13.08 35.01
N ALA A 132 -11.23 14.26 34.40
CA ALA A 132 -11.01 15.50 35.14
C ALA A 132 -12.29 15.96 35.85
N GLU A 133 -13.44 15.82 35.20
CA GLU A 133 -14.77 16.11 35.78
C GLU A 133 -15.11 15.12 36.91
N ASP A 134 -14.83 13.83 36.73
CA ASP A 134 -14.99 12.81 37.78
C ASP A 134 -14.06 13.08 38.97
N PHE A 135 -12.82 13.52 38.72
CA PHE A 135 -11.87 13.90 39.77
C PHE A 135 -12.35 15.13 40.55
N LEU A 136 -12.82 16.18 39.86
CA LEU A 136 -13.36 17.38 40.51
C LEU A 136 -14.65 17.07 41.29
N SER A 137 -15.50 16.20 40.76
CA SER A 137 -16.71 15.73 41.44
C SER A 137 -16.37 14.94 42.71
N SER A 138 -15.36 14.07 42.65
CA SER A 138 -14.83 13.35 43.82
C SER A 138 -14.28 14.31 44.88
N LEU A 139 -13.58 15.37 44.48
CA LEU A 139 -13.04 16.38 45.41
C LEU A 139 -14.18 17.19 46.07
N LEU A 140 -15.20 17.56 45.30
CA LEU A 140 -16.37 18.29 45.81
C LEU A 140 -17.20 17.42 46.76
N GLU A 141 -17.35 16.13 46.47
CA GLU A 141 -17.98 15.17 47.37
C GLU A 141 -17.16 14.92 48.65
N GLU A 142 -15.83 14.97 48.57
CA GLU A 142 -14.95 14.94 49.74
C GLU A 142 -15.12 16.21 50.58
N GLU A 143 -15.14 17.40 49.97
CA GLU A 143 -15.38 18.67 50.68
C GLU A 143 -16.74 18.68 51.39
N GLN A 144 -17.81 18.25 50.70
CA GLN A 144 -19.15 18.14 51.29
C GLN A 144 -19.26 17.11 52.41
N LYS A 145 -18.41 16.06 52.41
CA LYS A 145 -18.31 15.11 53.53
C LYS A 145 -17.49 15.67 54.69
N THR A 146 -16.54 16.58 54.43
CA THR A 146 -15.67 17.17 55.46
C THR A 146 -16.25 18.40 56.16
N ASP A 147 -17.22 19.10 55.57
CA ASP A 147 -17.95 20.21 56.23
C ASP A 147 -18.87 19.75 57.39
N GLY A 148 -18.87 18.45 57.71
CA GLY A 148 -19.48 17.86 58.90
C GLY A 148 -18.50 17.38 59.98
N SER A 149 -17.17 17.51 59.80
CA SER A 149 -16.22 17.08 60.83
C SER A 149 -15.01 18.02 60.93
N GLU A 150 -14.97 18.68 62.08
CA GLU A 150 -13.91 19.52 62.64
C GLU A 150 -12.50 19.30 62.07
N VAL A 151 -11.93 20.41 61.59
CA VAL A 151 -10.50 20.59 61.33
C VAL A 151 -9.70 20.20 62.58
N LYS A 152 -9.09 19.01 62.57
CA LYS A 152 -7.97 18.72 63.48
C LYS A 152 -6.74 19.43 62.97
N LYS A 153 -6.46 20.59 63.57
CA LYS A 153 -5.14 21.23 63.53
C LYS A 153 -4.16 20.27 64.22
N ASP A 154 -3.28 19.65 63.45
CA ASP A 154 -2.09 19.02 64.01
C ASP A 154 -1.19 20.14 64.55
N THR A 155 -1.22 20.32 65.86
CA THR A 155 -0.26 21.12 66.60
C THR A 155 1.13 20.50 66.47
N GLU A 156 2.02 21.16 65.72
CA GLU A 156 3.47 21.06 65.93
C GLU A 156 3.77 21.45 67.39
N ALA A 157 4.16 20.48 68.21
CA ALA A 157 4.73 20.75 69.53
C ALA A 157 6.26 20.80 69.40
N PRO A 158 6.92 21.90 69.84
CA PRO A 158 8.37 21.93 69.98
C PRO A 158 8.80 21.30 71.31
N ILE A 159 10.12 21.07 71.42
CA ILE A 159 10.97 20.79 72.62
C ILE A 159 11.31 19.30 72.78
N HIS A 160 12.58 18.86 72.84
CA HIS A 160 13.82 19.51 73.31
C HIS A 160 14.93 19.66 72.26
#